data_AF-C5T548-F1
#
_entry.id   AF-C5T548-F1
#
_cell.length_a   1.000
_cell.length_b   1.000
_cell.length_c   1.000
_cell.angle_alpha   90.00
_cell.angle_beta   90.00
_cell.angle_gamma   90.00
#
_symmetry.space_group_name_H-M   'P 1'
#
loop_
_entity.id
_entity.type
_entity.pdbx_description
1 polymer ?
#
loop_
_entity_poly.entity_id
_entity_poly.type
_entity_poly.pdbx_seq_one_letter_code
_entity_poly.pdbx_strand_id
1 'polypeptide(L)'
;MRFLPVNLNALLVELADLEQTLALLASLQRDPLPGVEELVPAARTILVRFRPWATGFAALVGAIAARDLSQRAERGSTLVEIPVHYNGEDLAEVAELLGITPDEVVRRHTGSEYSVAFTGFAPGFAYLSGGHPSLNVPRRKTPRTRIPAGAVGLAGTFSGVYPQASPGGWQIIGVTPVPMWDLGREQPALLQPGYRVRFVDIATINAADSAYSTSAAAQKHPQTGPTAERGHPPLPQGQAALKVRATGLQTLFQDLGRHGQAGQGVSASGAMDQAALRAANRLVGNAPGSACLETVNGGLTLASQGETVVAITGADAPLTITAADGRRWTAARYQPL
;
A
#
# COMPACT_ATOMS: atom_id res chain seq x y z
N MET A 1 11.57 1.73 -24.87
CA MET A 1 10.85 2.42 -23.79
C MET A 1 9.71 3.21 -24.41
N ARG A 2 8.49 3.13 -23.88
CA ARG A 2 7.31 3.89 -24.34
C ARG A 2 6.77 4.72 -23.19
N PHE A 3 6.35 5.96 -23.46
CA PHE A 3 5.82 6.88 -22.46
C PHE A 3 4.36 7.18 -22.74
N LEU A 4 3.51 6.99 -21.73
CA LEU A 4 2.06 7.17 -21.85
C LEU A 4 1.60 8.19 -20.80
N PRO A 5 0.97 9.31 -21.19
CA PRO A 5 0.36 10.21 -20.22
C PRO A 5 -0.82 9.50 -19.54
N VAL A 6 -0.89 9.60 -18.20
CA VAL A 6 -2.00 9.05 -17.43
C VAL A 6 -2.96 10.17 -17.03
N ASN A 7 -2.41 11.26 -16.51
CA ASN A 7 -3.14 12.49 -16.17
C ASN A 7 -2.16 13.68 -16.08
N LEU A 8 -2.61 14.81 -15.52
CA LEU A 8 -1.82 16.05 -15.44
C LEU A 8 -0.55 15.94 -14.59
N ASN A 9 -0.45 14.96 -13.70
CA ASN A 9 0.64 14.82 -12.73
C ASN A 9 1.23 13.40 -12.66
N ALA A 10 0.96 12.57 -13.68
CA ALA A 10 1.46 11.21 -13.75
C ALA A 10 1.67 10.74 -15.20
N LEU A 11 2.76 10.01 -15.41
CA LEU A 11 3.05 9.31 -16.65
C LEU A 11 3.42 7.86 -16.38
N LEU A 12 3.12 6.98 -17.33
CA LEU A 12 3.48 5.58 -17.29
C LEU A 12 4.65 5.34 -18.25
N VAL A 13 5.73 4.78 -17.74
CA VAL A 13 6.87 4.31 -18.53
C VAL A 13 6.68 2.82 -18.76
N GLU A 14 6.68 2.37 -20.02
CA GLU A 14 6.57 0.97 -20.40
C GLU A 14 7.88 0.45 -20.99
N LEU A 15 8.31 -0.71 -20.50
CA LEU A 15 9.61 -1.34 -20.73
C LEU A 15 9.45 -2.70 -21.44
N ALA A 16 10.56 -3.24 -21.95
CA ALA A 16 10.55 -4.52 -22.66
C ALA A 16 10.20 -5.69 -21.73
N ASP A 17 10.68 -5.64 -20.50
CA ASP A 17 10.56 -6.75 -19.54
C ASP A 17 10.76 -6.25 -18.09
N LEU A 18 10.77 -7.21 -17.16
CA LEU A 18 10.98 -6.96 -15.74
C LEU A 18 12.42 -6.52 -15.43
N GLU A 19 13.43 -7.06 -16.14
CA GLU A 19 14.83 -6.71 -15.89
C GLU A 19 15.07 -5.23 -16.19
N GLN A 20 14.56 -4.72 -17.31
CA GLN A 20 14.61 -3.29 -17.64
C GLN A 20 13.81 -2.43 -16.66
N THR A 21 12.68 -2.93 -16.15
CA THR A 21 11.85 -2.21 -15.18
C THR A 21 12.60 -2.04 -13.86
N LEU A 22 13.23 -3.11 -13.36
CA LEU A 22 14.04 -3.07 -12.14
C LEU A 22 15.30 -2.22 -12.31
N ALA A 23 15.97 -2.29 -13.47
CA ALA A 23 17.13 -1.46 -13.79
C ALA A 23 16.77 0.04 -13.78
N LEU A 24 15.66 0.41 -14.42
CA LEU A 24 15.20 1.80 -14.44
C LEU A 24 14.81 2.27 -13.03
N LEU A 25 14.07 1.46 -12.28
CA LEU A 25 13.69 1.77 -10.90
C LEU A 25 14.94 2.03 -10.04
N ALA A 26 15.92 1.13 -10.08
CA ALA A 26 17.17 1.28 -9.33
C ALA A 26 17.93 2.55 -9.73
N SER A 27 17.99 2.87 -11.03
CA SER A 27 18.61 4.12 -11.50
C SER A 27 17.89 5.36 -10.98
N LEU A 28 16.55 5.38 -10.99
CA LEU A 28 15.76 6.53 -10.54
C LEU A 28 15.79 6.69 -9.01
N GLN A 29 15.97 5.60 -8.27
CA GLN A 29 16.15 5.64 -6.82
C GLN A 29 17.55 6.13 -6.43
N ARG A 30 18.58 5.71 -7.16
CA ARG A 30 19.98 6.13 -6.94
C ARG A 30 20.19 7.61 -7.24
N ASP A 31 19.57 8.09 -8.31
CA ASP A 31 19.68 9.49 -8.75
C ASP A 31 18.27 10.06 -9.03
N PRO A 32 17.57 10.53 -8.00
CA PRO A 32 16.20 11.01 -8.12
C PRO A 32 16.06 12.22 -9.03
N LEU A 33 15.03 12.22 -9.89
CA LEU A 33 14.72 13.36 -10.75
C LEU A 33 13.95 14.44 -9.96
N PRO A 34 14.33 15.73 -10.09
CA PRO A 34 13.60 16.83 -9.47
C PRO A 34 12.12 16.83 -9.86
N GLY A 35 11.26 17.03 -8.85
CA GLY A 35 9.81 17.11 -9.03
C GLY A 35 9.10 15.76 -9.10
N VAL A 36 9.80 14.63 -9.20
CA VAL A 36 9.19 13.30 -9.02
C VAL A 36 8.80 13.12 -7.55
N GLU A 37 7.55 12.75 -7.30
CA GLU A 37 7.01 12.51 -5.96
C GLU A 37 7.05 11.02 -5.60
N GLU A 38 6.76 10.16 -6.56
CA GLU A 38 6.52 8.75 -6.30
C GLU A 38 6.74 7.90 -7.54
N LEU A 39 7.31 6.72 -7.34
CA LEU A 39 7.54 5.71 -8.36
C LEU A 39 6.79 4.44 -7.95
N VAL A 40 5.92 3.95 -8.84
CA VAL A 40 5.17 2.70 -8.61
C VAL A 40 5.53 1.70 -9.70
N PRO A 41 6.46 0.76 -9.43
CA PRO A 41 6.84 -0.26 -10.39
C PRO A 41 5.80 -1.37 -10.49
N ALA A 42 5.73 -2.00 -11.66
CA ALA A 42 5.00 -3.22 -11.94
C ALA A 42 5.87 -4.14 -12.85
N ALA A 43 5.27 -5.16 -13.47
CA ALA A 43 6.03 -6.16 -14.22
C ALA A 43 6.81 -5.60 -15.43
N ARG A 44 6.23 -4.62 -16.14
CA ARG A 44 6.82 -4.00 -17.35
C ARG A 44 6.62 -2.50 -17.39
N THR A 45 6.20 -1.90 -16.29
CA THR A 45 5.86 -0.49 -16.24
C THR A 45 6.32 0.16 -14.94
N ILE A 46 6.56 1.47 -14.99
CA ILE A 46 6.71 2.32 -13.80
C ILE A 46 5.76 3.49 -13.97
N LEU A 47 4.83 3.65 -13.03
CA LEU A 47 4.07 4.89 -12.91
C LEU A 47 4.93 5.92 -12.19
N VAL A 48 5.14 7.07 -12.82
CA VAL A 48 5.90 8.19 -12.27
C VAL A 48 4.91 9.30 -11.96
N ARG A 49 4.71 9.60 -10.67
CA ARG A 49 3.97 10.78 -10.23
C ARG A 49 4.93 11.94 -10.01
N PHE A 50 4.54 13.13 -10.42
CA PHE A 50 5.39 14.32 -10.34
C PHE A 50 4.58 15.59 -10.07
N ARG A 51 5.25 16.65 -9.63
CA ARG A 51 4.68 17.97 -9.41
C ARG A 51 4.72 18.78 -10.69
N PRO A 52 3.56 19.13 -11.30
CA PRO A 52 3.55 19.86 -12.57
C PRO A 52 4.19 21.26 -12.51
N TRP A 53 4.24 21.88 -11.33
CA TRP A 53 4.91 23.16 -11.11
C TRP A 53 6.43 23.05 -10.92
N ALA A 54 6.95 21.84 -10.68
CA ALA A 54 8.39 21.61 -10.48
C ALA A 54 9.06 21.01 -11.72
N THR A 55 8.33 20.20 -12.49
CA THR A 55 8.84 19.58 -13.73
C THR A 55 7.71 19.33 -14.71
N GLY A 56 8.05 19.28 -15.99
CA GLY A 56 7.11 19.02 -17.09
C GLY A 56 7.29 17.63 -17.69
N PHE A 57 6.24 17.15 -18.36
CA PHE A 57 6.23 15.83 -19.00
C PHE A 57 7.42 15.62 -19.95
N ALA A 58 7.68 16.57 -20.85
CA ALA A 58 8.76 16.47 -21.84
C ALA A 58 10.16 16.37 -21.19
N ALA A 59 10.40 17.14 -20.12
CA ALA A 59 11.66 17.11 -19.38
C ALA A 59 11.87 15.75 -18.69
N LEU A 60 10.83 15.21 -18.05
CA LEU A 60 10.88 13.88 -17.45
C LEU A 60 11.11 12.79 -18.48
N VAL A 61 10.41 12.83 -19.62
CA VAL A 61 10.62 11.87 -20.72
C VAL A 61 12.07 11.87 -21.19
N GLY A 62 12.64 13.06 -21.45
CA GLY A 62 14.04 13.17 -21.86
C GLY A 62 15.00 12.61 -20.82
N ALA A 63 14.81 12.96 -19.55
CA ALA A 63 15.68 12.51 -18.46
C ALA A 63 15.57 11.00 -18.19
N ILE A 64 14.37 10.42 -18.27
CA ILE A 64 14.14 8.99 -18.09
C ILE A 64 14.66 8.19 -19.28
N ALA A 65 14.46 8.69 -20.52
CA ALA A 65 14.94 8.01 -21.72
C ALA A 65 16.47 7.97 -21.80
N ALA A 66 17.16 8.92 -21.17
CA ALA A 66 18.61 8.97 -21.10
C ALA A 66 19.23 8.01 -20.06
N ARG A 67 18.42 7.30 -19.27
CA ARG A 67 18.92 6.35 -18.27
C ARG A 67 19.53 5.11 -18.94
N ASP A 68 20.71 4.72 -18.48
CA ASP A 68 21.34 3.46 -18.88
C ASP A 68 20.67 2.29 -18.15
N LEU A 69 20.03 1.41 -18.92
CA LEU A 69 19.35 0.21 -18.42
C LEU A 69 20.17 -1.07 -18.59
N SER A 70 21.41 -0.96 -19.09
CA SER A 70 22.30 -2.12 -19.24
C SER A 70 22.85 -2.62 -17.91
N GLN A 71 22.87 -1.76 -16.89
CA GLN A 71 23.26 -2.14 -15.55
C GLN A 71 22.16 -2.95 -14.89
N ARG A 72 22.50 -4.16 -14.45
CA ARG A 72 21.61 -4.95 -13.61
C ARG A 72 21.37 -4.24 -12.29
N ALA A 73 20.11 -4.19 -11.87
CA ALA A 73 19.79 -3.81 -10.50
C ALA A 73 20.57 -4.71 -9.54
N GLU A 74 21.29 -4.11 -8.60
CA GLU A 74 21.96 -4.89 -7.55
C GLU A 74 20.90 -5.65 -6.76
N ARG A 75 21.13 -6.96 -6.56
CA ARG A 75 20.29 -7.76 -5.68
C ARG A 75 20.50 -7.26 -4.25
N GLY A 76 19.43 -6.92 -3.55
CA GLY A 76 19.54 -6.47 -2.17
C GLY A 76 20.22 -7.53 -1.30
N SER A 77 20.98 -7.05 -0.31
CA SER A 77 21.73 -7.91 0.60
C SER A 77 20.80 -8.71 1.52
N THR A 78 19.66 -8.13 1.91
CA THR A 78 18.69 -8.72 2.84
C THR A 78 18.01 -9.96 2.25
N LEU A 79 18.21 -11.10 2.89
CA LEU A 79 17.51 -12.36 2.62
C LEU A 79 16.47 -12.59 3.73
N VAL A 80 15.22 -12.83 3.34
CA VAL A 80 14.11 -13.16 4.23
C VAL A 80 13.71 -14.62 3.98
N GLU A 81 13.76 -15.44 5.02
CA GLU A 81 13.26 -16.82 4.95
C GLU A 81 11.81 -16.88 5.39
N ILE A 82 10.94 -17.47 4.57
CA ILE A 82 9.51 -17.59 4.82
C ILE A 82 9.17 -19.06 5.04
N PRO A 83 8.79 -19.46 6.27
CA PRO A 83 8.34 -20.82 6.53
C PRO A 83 6.96 -21.05 5.94
N VAL A 84 6.80 -22.13 5.20
CA VAL A 84 5.55 -22.49 4.51
C VAL A 84 5.17 -23.91 4.90
N HIS A 85 3.90 -24.09 5.25
CA HIS A 85 3.25 -25.38 5.26
C HIS A 85 2.67 -25.62 3.86
N TYR A 86 3.24 -26.56 3.10
CA TYR A 86 2.81 -26.87 1.72
C TYR A 86 1.58 -27.77 1.69
N ASN A 87 0.46 -27.24 2.19
CA ASN A 87 -0.84 -27.90 2.22
C ASN A 87 -1.88 -27.15 1.38
N GLY A 88 -1.43 -26.35 0.41
CA GLY A 88 -2.30 -25.52 -0.41
C GLY A 88 -3.24 -26.36 -1.27
N GLU A 89 -4.48 -25.88 -1.40
CA GLU A 89 -5.54 -26.56 -2.14
C GLU A 89 -5.22 -26.80 -3.62
N ASP A 90 -4.35 -25.97 -4.23
CA ASP A 90 -3.98 -26.07 -5.64
C ASP A 90 -2.63 -26.79 -5.84
N LEU A 91 -1.98 -27.29 -4.79
CA LEU A 91 -0.64 -27.89 -4.91
C LEU A 91 -0.63 -29.09 -5.88
N ALA A 92 -1.65 -29.95 -5.82
CA ALA A 92 -1.81 -31.08 -6.73
C ALA A 92 -2.10 -30.62 -8.16
N GLU A 93 -3.01 -29.65 -8.36
CA GLU A 93 -3.33 -29.10 -9.68
C GLU A 93 -2.11 -28.43 -10.33
N VAL A 94 -1.32 -27.69 -9.56
CA VAL A 94 -0.05 -27.11 -10.01
C VAL A 94 0.93 -28.17 -10.47
N ALA A 95 1.03 -29.28 -9.75
CA ALA A 95 1.89 -30.40 -10.12
C ALA A 95 1.45 -31.02 -11.46
N GLU A 96 0.15 -31.22 -11.65
CA GLU A 96 -0.44 -31.70 -12.92
C GLU A 96 -0.16 -30.75 -14.08
N LEU A 97 -0.37 -29.43 -13.90
CA LEU A 97 -0.10 -28.41 -14.91
C LEU A 97 1.36 -28.38 -15.36
N LEU A 98 2.27 -28.77 -14.47
CA LEU A 98 3.72 -28.79 -14.71
C LEU A 98 4.24 -30.18 -15.12
N GLY A 99 3.41 -31.21 -15.09
CA GLY A 99 3.80 -32.59 -15.39
C GLY A 99 4.80 -33.18 -14.38
N ILE A 100 4.69 -32.81 -13.11
CA ILE A 100 5.59 -33.23 -12.01
C ILE A 100 4.80 -33.69 -10.79
N THR A 101 5.47 -34.15 -9.74
CA THR A 101 4.82 -34.50 -8.47
C THR A 101 4.66 -33.27 -7.56
N PRO A 102 3.72 -33.29 -6.60
CA PRO A 102 3.61 -32.24 -5.57
C PRO A 102 4.94 -31.99 -4.83
N ASP A 103 5.65 -33.06 -4.44
CA ASP A 103 6.95 -32.95 -3.78
C ASP A 103 7.99 -32.23 -4.65
N GLU A 104 7.94 -32.44 -5.96
CA GLU A 104 8.81 -31.76 -6.92
C GLU A 104 8.46 -30.27 -7.06
N VAL A 105 7.18 -29.89 -6.94
CA VAL A 105 6.76 -28.48 -6.85
C VAL A 105 7.36 -27.85 -5.60
N VAL A 106 7.22 -28.51 -4.45
CA VAL A 106 7.77 -28.04 -3.17
C VAL A 106 9.28 -27.89 -3.26
N ARG A 107 10.00 -28.91 -3.75
CA ARG A 107 11.45 -28.90 -3.92
C ARG A 107 11.93 -27.75 -4.80
N ARG A 108 11.24 -27.49 -5.91
CA ARG A 108 11.58 -26.37 -6.81
C ARG A 108 11.29 -25.01 -6.17
N HIS A 109 10.20 -24.92 -5.41
CA HIS A 109 9.82 -23.68 -4.73
C HIS A 109 10.75 -23.35 -3.55
N THR A 110 11.13 -24.33 -2.74
CA THR A 110 12.08 -24.13 -1.62
C THR A 110 13.54 -24.02 -2.07
N GLY A 111 13.92 -24.75 -3.13
CA GLY A 111 15.27 -24.76 -3.69
C GLY A 111 15.66 -23.52 -4.49
N SER A 112 14.76 -22.54 -4.62
CA SER A 112 14.99 -21.33 -5.40
C SER A 112 15.12 -20.09 -4.53
N GLU A 113 15.98 -19.17 -4.95
CA GLU A 113 16.03 -17.81 -4.41
C GLU A 113 15.15 -16.90 -5.25
N TYR A 114 14.26 -16.17 -4.57
CA TYR A 114 13.38 -15.19 -5.18
C TYR A 114 13.89 -13.78 -4.88
N SER A 115 13.52 -12.83 -5.72
CA SER A 115 13.71 -11.40 -5.48
C SER A 115 12.35 -10.70 -5.45
N VAL A 116 12.16 -9.77 -4.52
CA VAL A 116 10.98 -8.91 -4.47
C VAL A 116 11.07 -7.92 -5.62
N ALA A 117 10.32 -8.21 -6.68
CA ALA A 117 10.31 -7.39 -7.89
C ALA A 117 9.62 -6.05 -7.64
N PHE A 118 8.42 -6.10 -7.06
CA PHE A 118 7.65 -4.93 -6.68
C PHE A 118 6.58 -5.34 -5.66
N THR A 119 6.08 -4.36 -4.93
CA THR A 119 4.96 -4.49 -4.00
C THR A 119 3.74 -3.77 -4.56
N GLY A 120 2.54 -4.25 -4.24
CA GLY A 120 1.30 -3.66 -4.75
C GLY A 120 0.13 -4.59 -4.51
N PHE A 121 -1.01 -4.36 -5.16
CA PHE A 121 -2.28 -5.08 -4.95
C PHE A 121 -2.92 -4.85 -3.57
N ALA A 122 -2.17 -5.02 -2.49
CA ALA A 122 -2.57 -4.70 -1.12
C ALA A 122 -1.33 -4.34 -0.28
N PRO A 123 -1.50 -3.63 0.86
CA PRO A 123 -0.40 -3.36 1.78
C PRO A 123 0.33 -4.66 2.19
N GLY A 124 1.64 -4.72 1.92
CA GLY A 124 2.49 -5.87 2.24
C GLY A 124 2.45 -7.03 1.24
N PHE A 125 1.69 -6.95 0.15
CA PHE A 125 1.75 -7.97 -0.91
C PHE A 125 2.94 -7.70 -1.83
N ALA A 126 3.78 -8.71 -2.01
CA ALA A 126 5.00 -8.66 -2.80
C ALA A 126 4.94 -9.66 -3.96
N TYR A 127 5.31 -9.21 -5.16
CA TYR A 127 5.49 -10.05 -6.32
C TYR A 127 6.93 -10.53 -6.36
N LEU A 128 7.12 -11.84 -6.27
CA LEU A 128 8.42 -12.50 -6.19
C LEU A 128 8.79 -13.10 -7.54
N SER A 129 9.93 -12.71 -8.07
CA SER A 129 10.46 -13.21 -9.35
C SER A 129 11.76 -13.99 -9.17
N GLY A 130 12.21 -14.68 -10.21
CA GLY A 130 13.53 -15.33 -10.28
C GLY A 130 13.58 -16.78 -9.80
N GLY A 131 12.49 -17.30 -9.22
CA GLY A 131 12.39 -18.69 -8.80
C GLY A 131 12.63 -19.71 -9.93
N HIS A 132 12.47 -21.00 -9.64
CA HIS A 132 12.76 -22.06 -10.62
C HIS A 132 12.06 -21.79 -11.97
N PRO A 133 12.78 -21.80 -13.11
CA PRO A 133 12.21 -21.38 -14.40
C PRO A 133 10.98 -22.17 -14.86
N SER A 134 10.82 -23.41 -14.37
CA SER A 134 9.64 -24.23 -14.66
C SER A 134 8.39 -23.81 -13.90
N LEU A 135 8.49 -23.02 -12.83
CA LEU A 135 7.34 -22.59 -12.02
C LEU A 135 6.63 -21.45 -12.73
N ASN A 136 6.07 -21.77 -13.90
CA ASN A 136 5.28 -20.87 -14.73
C ASN A 136 3.89 -21.48 -14.93
N VAL A 137 2.95 -21.12 -14.05
CA VAL A 137 1.59 -21.69 -14.06
C VAL A 137 0.55 -20.60 -14.28
N PRO A 138 -0.50 -20.83 -15.08
CA PRO A 138 -1.52 -19.83 -15.31
C PRO A 138 -2.29 -19.51 -14.02
N ARG A 139 -2.89 -18.32 -13.97
CA ARG A 139 -3.93 -18.03 -12.98
C ARG A 139 -5.13 -18.94 -13.22
N ARG A 140 -5.89 -19.20 -12.15
CA ARG A 140 -7.22 -19.80 -12.27
C ARG A 140 -8.10 -18.96 -13.18
N LYS A 141 -8.91 -19.64 -14.00
CA LYS A 141 -9.87 -18.98 -14.90
C LYS A 141 -10.91 -18.16 -14.14
N THR A 142 -11.39 -18.71 -13.02
CA THR A 142 -12.32 -18.03 -12.12
C THR A 142 -11.59 -17.73 -10.81
N PRO A 143 -11.44 -16.45 -10.43
CA PRO A 143 -10.79 -16.09 -9.17
C PRO A 143 -11.66 -16.50 -7.98
N ARG A 144 -11.00 -16.85 -6.86
CA ARG A 144 -11.65 -17.03 -5.58
C ARG A 144 -12.16 -15.69 -5.07
N THR A 145 -13.31 -15.70 -4.41
CA THR A 145 -13.85 -14.53 -3.71
C THR A 145 -13.05 -14.21 -2.45
N ARG A 146 -12.36 -15.22 -1.87
CA ARG A 146 -11.55 -15.06 -0.66
C ARG A 146 -10.41 -16.08 -0.63
N ILE A 147 -9.18 -15.57 -0.53
CA ILE A 147 -7.95 -16.29 -0.20
C ILE A 147 -7.54 -15.83 1.21
N PRO A 148 -7.17 -16.73 2.13
CA PRO A 148 -6.78 -16.35 3.48
C PRO A 148 -5.45 -15.59 3.54
N ALA A 149 -5.24 -14.82 4.60
CA ALA A 149 -3.93 -14.23 4.89
C ALA A 149 -2.89 -15.34 5.11
N GLY A 150 -1.65 -15.07 4.70
CA GLY A 150 -0.54 -16.03 4.74
C GLY A 150 -0.53 -17.03 3.58
N ALA A 151 -1.55 -17.06 2.72
CA ALA A 151 -1.56 -17.98 1.57
C ALA A 151 -0.38 -17.68 0.64
N VAL A 152 0.34 -18.72 0.25
CA VAL A 152 1.46 -18.68 -0.70
C VAL A 152 0.95 -19.15 -2.04
N GLY A 153 1.14 -18.34 -3.08
CA GLY A 153 0.58 -18.62 -4.39
C GLY A 153 1.58 -18.49 -5.54
N LEU A 154 1.25 -19.13 -6.65
CA LEU A 154 1.93 -19.01 -7.94
C LEU A 154 0.99 -18.45 -9.02
N ALA A 155 1.52 -17.58 -9.89
CA ALA A 155 0.83 -17.11 -11.08
C ALA A 155 1.81 -16.54 -12.12
N GLY A 156 1.75 -17.07 -13.34
CA GLY A 156 2.81 -16.89 -14.33
C GLY A 156 4.14 -17.32 -13.71
N THR A 157 5.17 -16.51 -13.95
CA THR A 157 6.52 -16.70 -13.39
C THR A 157 6.69 -16.12 -11.98
N PHE A 158 5.61 -15.69 -11.32
CA PHE A 158 5.66 -15.07 -10.00
C PHE A 158 5.21 -16.02 -8.89
N SER A 159 5.88 -15.88 -7.74
CA SER A 159 5.38 -16.32 -6.43
C SER A 159 4.97 -15.09 -5.59
N GLY A 160 4.21 -15.30 -4.51
CA GLY A 160 3.70 -14.21 -3.68
C GLY A 160 2.99 -14.74 -2.45
N VAL A 161 2.88 -13.87 -1.44
CA VAL A 161 2.19 -14.19 -0.18
C VAL A 161 1.10 -13.17 0.07
N TYR A 162 -0.11 -13.64 0.30
CA TYR A 162 -1.27 -12.81 0.60
C TYR A 162 -1.15 -12.23 2.01
N PRO A 163 -1.02 -10.89 2.19
CA PRO A 163 -0.81 -10.30 3.51
C PRO A 163 -2.10 -10.26 4.35
N GLN A 164 -3.25 -10.27 3.69
CA GLN A 164 -4.59 -10.16 4.25
C GLN A 164 -5.56 -10.99 3.41
N ALA A 165 -6.75 -11.25 3.95
CA ALA A 165 -7.77 -11.97 3.19
C ALA A 165 -8.30 -11.12 2.03
N SER A 166 -8.22 -11.62 0.80
CA SER A 166 -8.63 -10.90 -0.41
C SER A 166 -9.10 -11.85 -1.51
N PRO A 167 -9.91 -11.39 -2.49
CA PRO A 167 -10.15 -12.17 -3.70
C PRO A 167 -8.86 -12.35 -4.51
N GLY A 168 -8.77 -13.42 -5.32
CA GLY A 168 -7.61 -13.63 -6.20
C GLY A 168 -7.68 -14.93 -6.99
N GLY A 169 -6.90 -15.00 -8.07
CA GLY A 169 -6.86 -16.14 -8.98
C GLY A 169 -5.51 -16.86 -9.04
N TRP A 170 -4.64 -16.67 -8.05
CA TRP A 170 -3.36 -17.38 -7.99
C TRP A 170 -3.58 -18.82 -7.51
N GLN A 171 -2.70 -19.72 -7.96
CA GLN A 171 -2.71 -21.11 -7.52
C GLN A 171 -2.06 -21.20 -6.14
N ILE A 172 -2.81 -21.60 -5.12
CA ILE A 172 -2.39 -21.63 -3.72
C ILE A 172 -1.69 -22.95 -3.41
N ILE A 173 -0.41 -22.90 -3.11
CA ILE A 173 0.46 -24.07 -2.89
C ILE A 173 0.80 -24.31 -1.42
N GLY A 174 0.52 -23.35 -0.54
CA GLY A 174 0.75 -23.48 0.88
C GLY A 174 0.32 -22.26 1.68
N VAL A 175 0.67 -22.25 2.97
CA VAL A 175 0.39 -21.15 3.89
C VAL A 175 1.59 -20.89 4.80
N THR A 176 1.92 -19.63 5.03
CA THR A 176 2.88 -19.22 6.05
C THR A 176 2.17 -18.70 7.30
N PRO A 177 2.66 -19.01 8.51
CA PRO A 177 2.17 -18.37 9.74
C PRO A 177 2.73 -16.96 9.94
N VAL A 178 3.71 -16.53 9.14
CA VAL A 178 4.38 -15.23 9.32
C VAL A 178 3.48 -14.11 8.79
N PRO A 179 3.17 -13.08 9.61
CA PRO A 179 2.40 -11.94 9.14
C PRO A 179 3.24 -11.10 8.18
N MET A 180 2.76 -10.96 6.94
CA MET A 180 3.43 -10.17 5.90
C MET A 180 3.26 -8.66 6.08
N TRP A 181 2.26 -8.24 6.86
CA TRP A 181 1.97 -6.85 7.22
C TRP A 181 1.74 -6.75 8.73
N ASP A 182 2.51 -5.89 9.41
CA ASP A 182 2.40 -5.67 10.86
C ASP A 182 2.77 -4.23 11.25
N LEU A 183 1.79 -3.44 11.68
CA LEU A 183 1.99 -2.04 12.09
C LEU A 183 2.85 -1.87 13.36
N GLY A 184 3.17 -2.96 14.08
CA GLY A 184 4.07 -2.94 15.23
C GLY A 184 5.56 -2.99 14.88
N ARG A 185 5.91 -3.17 13.60
CA ARG A 185 7.29 -3.17 13.10
C ARG A 185 7.71 -1.79 12.64
N GLU A 186 9.03 -1.53 12.65
CA GLU A 186 9.60 -0.33 12.01
C GLU A 186 9.20 -0.24 10.52
N GLN A 187 9.28 -1.37 9.82
CA GLN A 187 8.75 -1.52 8.47
C GLN A 187 7.54 -2.45 8.49
N PRO A 188 6.31 -1.93 8.27
CA PRO A 188 5.12 -2.75 8.36
C PRO A 188 5.08 -3.90 7.36
N ALA A 189 5.48 -3.66 6.11
CA ALA A 189 5.65 -4.72 5.13
C ALA A 189 6.93 -5.50 5.39
N LEU A 190 6.80 -6.83 5.58
CA LEU A 190 7.93 -7.74 5.78
C LEU A 190 8.87 -7.77 4.57
N LEU A 191 8.29 -7.63 3.37
CA LEU A 191 9.00 -7.71 2.11
C LEU A 191 9.03 -6.32 1.47
N GLN A 192 10.24 -5.83 1.20
CA GLN A 192 10.48 -4.58 0.50
C GLN A 192 11.06 -4.85 -0.89
N PRO A 193 10.79 -4.00 -1.88
CA PRO A 193 11.46 -4.07 -3.18
C PRO A 193 12.98 -4.19 -3.04
N GLY A 194 13.58 -5.11 -3.80
CA GLY A 194 15.02 -5.40 -3.75
C GLY A 194 15.43 -6.46 -2.73
N TYR A 195 14.59 -6.84 -1.76
CA TYR A 195 14.89 -7.95 -0.85
C TYR A 195 14.91 -9.28 -1.60
N ARG A 196 15.64 -10.25 -1.03
CA ARG A 196 15.66 -11.64 -1.48
C ARG A 196 14.78 -12.48 -0.55
N VAL A 197 14.14 -13.49 -1.10
CA VAL A 197 13.25 -14.39 -0.37
C VAL A 197 13.64 -15.83 -0.63
N ARG A 198 13.67 -16.64 0.42
CA ARG A 198 13.75 -18.09 0.32
C ARG A 198 12.59 -18.70 1.08
N PHE A 199 11.86 -19.60 0.44
CA PHE A 199 10.82 -20.35 1.12
C PHE A 199 11.43 -21.60 1.75
N VAL A 200 11.03 -21.90 2.98
CA VAL A 200 11.48 -23.09 3.71
C VAL A 200 10.26 -23.91 4.10
N ASP A 201 10.30 -25.22 3.86
CA ASP A 201 9.19 -26.10 4.24
C ASP A 201 9.25 -26.35 5.74
N ILE A 202 8.18 -25.98 6.46
CA ILE A 202 8.06 -26.19 7.91
C ILE A 202 8.27 -27.66 8.30
N ALA A 203 7.88 -28.60 7.44
CA ALA A 203 8.08 -30.03 7.70
C ALA A 203 9.57 -30.44 7.76
N THR A 204 10.47 -29.63 7.20
CA THR A 204 11.91 -29.90 7.09
C THR A 204 12.79 -29.03 8.00
N ILE A 205 12.21 -28.03 8.67
CA ILE A 205 12.95 -27.16 9.58
C ILE A 205 13.24 -27.93 10.86
N ASN A 206 14.52 -28.21 11.13
CA ASN A 206 14.94 -28.65 12.45
C ASN A 206 14.73 -27.50 13.45
N ALA A 207 14.14 -27.80 14.60
CA ALA A 207 13.79 -26.81 15.63
C ALA A 207 14.98 -25.93 16.10
N ALA A 208 16.23 -26.35 15.85
CA ALA A 208 17.46 -25.64 16.18
C ALA A 208 17.83 -24.50 15.20
N ASP A 209 17.41 -24.57 13.93
CA ASP A 209 17.74 -23.57 12.90
C ASP A 209 16.74 -22.39 12.88
N SER A 210 15.63 -22.53 13.60
CA SER A 210 14.58 -21.51 13.75
C SER A 210 15.07 -20.21 14.42
N ALA A 211 16.25 -20.24 15.05
CA ALA A 211 16.84 -19.12 15.77
C ALA A 211 17.34 -17.97 14.88
N TYR A 212 17.52 -18.17 13.56
CA TYR A 212 17.94 -17.10 12.63
C TYR A 212 16.77 -16.27 12.07
N SER A 213 15.51 -16.66 12.32
CA SER A 213 14.31 -15.99 11.78
C SER A 213 13.82 -14.77 12.59
N THR A 214 14.64 -14.24 13.49
CA THR A 214 14.24 -13.15 14.41
C THR A 214 14.96 -11.82 14.21
N SER A 215 16.02 -11.71 13.40
CA SER A 215 16.73 -10.43 13.27
C SER A 215 15.93 -9.35 12.54
N ALA A 216 15.04 -9.72 11.61
CA ALA A 216 14.10 -8.79 10.97
C ALA A 216 12.74 -8.67 11.70
N ALA A 217 12.40 -9.62 12.56
CA ALA A 217 11.08 -9.69 13.23
C ALA A 217 11.08 -9.13 14.67
N ALA A 218 12.24 -8.93 15.30
CA ALA A 218 12.33 -8.65 16.75
C ALA A 218 12.50 -7.18 17.15
N GLN A 219 12.42 -6.21 16.24
CA GLN A 219 12.40 -4.79 16.63
C GLN A 219 10.95 -4.31 16.77
N LYS A 220 10.30 -4.72 17.86
CA LYS A 220 9.09 -4.04 18.34
C LYS A 220 9.50 -2.68 18.88
N HIS A 221 9.02 -1.61 18.25
CA HIS A 221 9.09 -0.29 18.85
C HIS A 221 7.86 -0.07 19.76
N PRO A 222 8.00 0.67 20.87
CA PRO A 222 6.84 1.23 21.55
C PRO A 222 6.06 2.06 20.54
N GLN A 223 4.73 1.95 20.54
CA GLN A 223 3.86 2.79 19.72
C GLN A 223 4.17 4.27 20.00
N THR A 224 4.98 4.90 19.17
CA THR A 224 5.06 6.36 19.13
C THR A 224 3.77 6.80 18.46
N GLY A 225 2.84 7.33 19.28
CA GLY A 225 1.68 8.03 18.78
C GLY A 225 2.07 9.12 17.79
N PRO A 226 1.12 9.61 16.97
CA PRO A 226 1.41 10.60 15.95
C PRO A 226 2.20 11.76 16.57
N THR A 227 3.36 12.08 16.01
CA THR A 227 4.09 13.31 16.31
C THR A 227 3.10 14.45 16.22
N ALA A 228 2.74 14.99 17.37
CA ALA A 228 1.82 16.10 17.47
C ALA A 228 2.42 17.27 16.69
N GLU A 229 1.88 17.52 15.50
CA GLU A 229 1.96 18.85 14.91
C GLU A 229 1.48 19.85 15.97
N ARG A 230 2.10 21.04 15.99
CA ARG A 230 1.76 22.12 16.93
C ARG A 230 0.30 22.53 16.76
N GLY A 231 -0.57 21.84 17.48
CA GLY A 231 -1.99 22.09 17.62
C GLY A 231 -2.38 22.14 19.09
N HIS A 232 -3.56 22.66 19.38
CA HIS A 232 -4.11 22.80 20.72
C HIS A 232 -3.93 21.53 21.57
N PRO A 233 -3.67 21.67 22.89
CA PRO A 233 -3.52 20.52 23.77
C PRO A 233 -4.74 19.59 23.63
N PRO A 234 -4.53 18.27 23.60
CA PRO A 234 -5.65 17.33 23.50
C PRO A 234 -6.62 17.55 24.65
N LEU A 235 -7.91 17.37 24.38
CA LEU A 235 -8.94 17.43 25.41
C LEU A 235 -8.58 16.43 26.54
N PRO A 236 -8.87 16.78 27.81
CA PRO A 236 -8.71 15.85 28.93
C PRO A 236 -9.39 14.52 28.63
N GLN A 237 -8.77 13.43 29.10
CA GLN A 237 -9.27 12.08 28.89
C GLN A 237 -10.73 11.96 29.40
N GLY A 238 -11.65 11.58 28.51
CA GLY A 238 -13.09 11.50 28.81
C GLY A 238 -13.92 12.72 28.38
N GLN A 239 -13.31 13.79 27.86
CA GLN A 239 -14.03 14.89 27.21
C GLN A 239 -14.04 14.72 25.68
N ALA A 240 -15.17 15.04 25.07
CA ALA A 240 -15.34 15.08 23.61
C ALA A 240 -15.91 16.44 23.21
N ALA A 241 -15.40 17.05 22.12
CA ALA A 241 -15.99 18.28 21.59
C ALA A 241 -17.32 18.03 20.88
N LEU A 242 -17.42 16.90 20.16
CA LEU A 242 -18.57 16.55 19.32
C LEU A 242 -19.05 15.14 19.64
N LYS A 243 -20.37 14.96 19.69
CA LYS A 243 -21.05 13.67 19.81
C LYS A 243 -21.71 13.31 18.48
N VAL A 244 -21.35 12.17 17.90
CA VAL A 244 -21.98 11.66 16.68
C VAL A 244 -23.42 11.21 16.99
N ARG A 245 -24.39 11.75 16.26
CA ARG A 245 -25.81 11.36 16.34
C ARG A 245 -26.22 10.49 15.16
N ALA A 246 -25.69 10.79 13.97
CA ALA A 246 -25.83 9.98 12.77
C ALA A 246 -24.55 10.10 11.94
N THR A 247 -24.09 9.00 11.35
CA THR A 247 -22.83 8.95 10.58
C THR A 247 -23.01 9.30 9.11
N GLY A 248 -24.25 9.39 8.61
CA GLY A 248 -24.52 9.42 7.18
C GLY A 248 -24.17 8.11 6.48
N LEU A 249 -24.05 8.15 5.14
CA LEU A 249 -23.68 6.98 4.33
C LEU A 249 -22.25 6.52 4.63
N GLN A 250 -21.30 7.46 4.60
CA GLN A 250 -19.90 7.20 4.92
C GLN A 250 -19.25 8.50 5.39
N THR A 251 -18.69 8.48 6.60
CA THR A 251 -17.90 9.58 7.16
C THR A 251 -16.58 9.03 7.68
N LEU A 252 -15.48 9.62 7.23
CA LEU A 252 -14.11 9.18 7.51
C LEU A 252 -13.29 10.35 8.04
N PHE A 253 -12.30 10.05 8.88
CA PHE A 253 -11.23 11.02 9.15
C PHE A 253 -10.25 10.98 7.98
N GLN A 254 -10.04 12.15 7.37
CA GLN A 254 -9.14 12.32 6.24
C GLN A 254 -8.18 13.46 6.51
N ASP A 255 -6.90 13.22 6.26
CA ASP A 255 -5.84 14.22 6.18
C ASP A 255 -5.41 14.39 4.70
N LEU A 256 -4.17 14.81 4.46
CA LEU A 256 -3.62 14.91 3.11
C LEU A 256 -3.24 13.56 2.49
N GLY A 257 -3.27 12.47 3.25
CA GLY A 257 -2.92 11.13 2.80
C GLY A 257 -1.50 10.70 3.16
N ARG A 258 -1.14 9.51 2.67
CA ARG A 258 0.09 8.75 2.93
C ARG A 258 0.96 8.68 1.69
N HIS A 259 1.28 9.82 1.11
CA HIS A 259 2.15 9.90 -0.07
C HIS A 259 3.52 9.28 0.19
N GLY A 260 4.09 8.60 -0.81
CA GLY A 260 5.40 7.95 -0.71
C GLY A 260 5.38 6.55 -0.10
N GLN A 261 4.21 6.06 0.34
CA GLN A 261 4.04 4.72 0.91
C GLN A 261 3.61 3.66 -0.13
N ALA A 262 3.44 4.04 -1.41
CA ALA A 262 3.05 3.10 -2.47
C ALA A 262 4.06 1.96 -2.66
N GLY A 263 5.34 2.18 -2.34
CA GLY A 263 6.40 1.16 -2.33
C GLY A 263 6.20 0.04 -1.29
N GLN A 264 5.14 0.09 -0.49
CA GLN A 264 4.70 -0.99 0.40
C GLN A 264 3.28 -1.50 0.06
N GLY A 265 2.69 -1.02 -1.04
CA GLY A 265 1.30 -1.31 -1.43
C GLY A 265 0.24 -0.47 -0.69
N VAL A 266 0.65 0.58 0.03
CA VAL A 266 -0.28 1.50 0.71
C VAL A 266 -0.74 2.58 -0.26
N SER A 267 -2.05 2.75 -0.39
CA SER A 267 -2.61 3.82 -1.23
C SER A 267 -2.42 5.19 -0.57
N ALA A 268 -2.38 6.24 -1.40
CA ALA A 268 -2.24 7.61 -0.90
C ALA A 268 -3.40 7.99 0.06
N SER A 269 -4.62 7.51 -0.16
CA SER A 269 -5.79 7.89 0.65
C SER A 269 -5.91 9.43 0.75
N GLY A 270 -6.32 9.95 1.91
CA GLY A 270 -6.53 11.38 2.14
C GLY A 270 -7.87 11.87 1.61
N ALA A 271 -8.14 13.16 1.86
CA ALA A 271 -9.36 13.79 1.40
C ALA A 271 -9.45 13.78 -0.12
N MET A 272 -10.63 13.41 -0.63
CA MET A 272 -10.92 13.40 -2.06
C MET A 272 -10.86 14.83 -2.63
N ASP A 273 -11.40 15.79 -1.88
CA ASP A 273 -11.26 17.22 -2.16
C ASP A 273 -10.28 17.88 -1.18
N GLN A 274 -9.00 17.82 -1.54
CA GLN A 274 -7.96 18.43 -0.70
C GLN A 274 -8.02 19.97 -0.67
N ALA A 275 -8.71 20.62 -1.61
CA ALA A 275 -8.86 22.07 -1.58
C ALA A 275 -9.89 22.47 -0.52
N ALA A 276 -11.01 21.75 -0.45
CA ALA A 276 -12.00 21.87 0.61
C ALA A 276 -11.39 21.57 1.99
N LEU A 277 -10.65 20.46 2.15
CA LEU A 277 -9.99 20.14 3.42
C LEU A 277 -9.10 21.30 3.91
N ARG A 278 -8.26 21.84 3.02
CA ARG A 278 -7.39 22.98 3.35
C ARG A 278 -8.20 24.24 3.68
N ALA A 279 -9.32 24.48 3.01
CA ALA A 279 -10.20 25.60 3.29
C ALA A 279 -10.87 25.48 4.67
N ALA A 280 -11.46 24.32 5.00
CA ALA A 280 -12.06 24.06 6.30
C ALA A 280 -11.07 24.31 7.45
N ASN A 281 -9.86 23.74 7.34
CA ASN A 281 -8.82 23.94 8.35
C ASN A 281 -8.45 25.42 8.52
N ARG A 282 -8.23 26.14 7.41
CA ARG A 282 -7.87 27.58 7.48
C ARG A 282 -8.95 28.44 8.10
N LEU A 283 -10.24 28.14 7.83
CA LEU A 283 -11.37 28.89 8.38
C LEU A 283 -11.44 28.83 9.91
N VAL A 284 -10.98 27.73 10.51
CA VAL A 284 -10.97 27.55 11.97
C VAL A 284 -9.58 27.72 12.59
N GLY A 285 -8.58 28.16 11.82
CA GLY A 285 -7.22 28.42 12.29
C GLY A 285 -6.30 27.19 12.43
N ASN A 286 -6.70 26.03 11.92
CA ASN A 286 -5.87 24.82 11.92
C ASN A 286 -4.78 24.88 10.84
N ALA A 287 -3.76 24.01 10.99
CA ALA A 287 -2.82 23.77 9.90
C ALA A 287 -3.58 23.21 8.67
N PRO A 288 -3.25 23.63 7.43
CA PRO A 288 -4.04 23.26 6.26
C PRO A 288 -4.17 21.75 6.01
N GLY A 289 -3.24 20.94 6.52
CA GLY A 289 -3.22 19.48 6.36
C GLY A 289 -3.81 18.70 7.53
N SER A 290 -4.31 19.36 8.57
CA SER A 290 -4.88 18.66 9.74
C SER A 290 -6.08 17.79 9.35
N ALA A 291 -6.24 16.66 10.03
CA ALA A 291 -7.32 15.72 9.74
C ALA A 291 -8.70 16.37 9.95
N CYS A 292 -9.63 16.12 9.03
CA CYS A 292 -11.01 16.57 9.06
C CYS A 292 -11.96 15.38 8.90
N LEU A 293 -13.24 15.58 9.24
CA LEU A 293 -14.30 14.65 8.86
C LEU A 293 -14.68 14.91 7.40
N GLU A 294 -14.50 13.91 6.54
CA GLU A 294 -15.01 13.90 5.17
C GLU A 294 -16.25 13.03 5.12
N THR A 295 -17.36 13.57 4.60
CA THR A 295 -18.64 12.86 4.50
C THR A 295 -19.10 12.78 3.05
N VAL A 296 -19.54 11.60 2.63
CA VAL A 296 -20.05 11.33 1.29
C VAL A 296 -21.57 11.20 1.35
N ASN A 297 -22.26 11.88 0.45
CA ASN A 297 -23.72 11.85 0.29
C ASN A 297 -24.53 12.38 1.50
N GLY A 298 -23.87 13.08 2.43
CA GLY A 298 -24.52 13.74 3.57
C GLY A 298 -25.06 12.79 4.66
N GLY A 299 -25.98 13.31 5.47
CA GLY A 299 -26.62 12.57 6.58
C GLY A 299 -25.82 12.54 7.89
N LEU A 300 -24.62 13.12 7.91
CA LEU A 300 -23.85 13.34 9.14
C LEU A 300 -24.61 14.31 10.06
N THR A 301 -24.84 13.90 11.30
CA THR A 301 -25.42 14.76 12.36
C THR A 301 -24.52 14.69 13.58
N LEU A 302 -24.07 15.85 14.04
CA LEU A 302 -23.21 16.01 15.20
C LEU A 302 -23.90 16.89 16.24
N ALA A 303 -23.70 16.58 17.51
CA ALA A 303 -24.10 17.44 18.61
C ALA A 303 -22.85 17.98 19.31
N SER A 304 -22.72 19.30 19.42
CA SER A 304 -21.65 19.89 20.22
C SER A 304 -21.82 19.53 21.70
N GLN A 305 -20.72 19.34 22.40
CA GLN A 305 -20.67 19.08 23.84
C GLN A 305 -20.05 20.25 24.62
N GLY A 306 -19.67 21.32 23.92
CA GLY A 306 -19.15 22.57 24.48
C GLY A 306 -19.11 23.67 23.42
N GLU A 307 -18.40 24.76 23.72
CA GLU A 307 -18.12 25.79 22.71
C GLU A 307 -17.15 25.22 21.67
N THR A 308 -17.57 25.16 20.41
CA THR A 308 -16.79 24.60 19.31
C THR A 308 -17.00 25.48 18.11
N VAL A 309 -15.92 25.85 17.43
CA VAL A 309 -15.97 26.49 16.12
C VAL A 309 -15.75 25.42 15.05
N VAL A 310 -16.65 25.36 14.07
CA VAL A 310 -16.53 24.43 12.93
C VAL A 310 -16.65 25.17 11.61
N ALA A 311 -16.08 24.60 10.55
CA ALA A 311 -16.30 25.07 9.19
C ALA A 311 -16.64 23.88 8.30
N ILE A 312 -17.63 24.07 7.41
CA ILE A 312 -18.06 23.05 6.45
C ILE A 312 -17.76 23.58 5.05
N THR A 313 -17.06 22.77 4.24
CA THR A 313 -16.61 23.09 2.88
C THR A 313 -16.82 21.89 1.96
N GLY A 314 -16.48 22.01 0.68
CA GLY A 314 -16.61 20.93 -0.31
C GLY A 314 -17.93 21.02 -1.08
N ALA A 315 -18.50 19.87 -1.42
CA ALA A 315 -19.69 19.73 -2.26
C ALA A 315 -20.92 20.45 -1.70
N ASP A 316 -21.85 20.80 -2.60
CA ASP A 316 -23.09 21.47 -2.26
C ASP A 316 -24.01 20.57 -1.44
N ALA A 317 -24.26 20.98 -0.20
CA ALA A 317 -25.15 20.29 0.72
C ALA A 317 -25.86 21.31 1.64
N PRO A 318 -27.15 21.08 1.96
CA PRO A 318 -27.84 21.88 2.97
C PRO A 318 -27.21 21.62 4.35
N LEU A 319 -26.98 22.70 5.09
CA LEU A 319 -26.46 22.65 6.45
C LEU A 319 -27.47 23.28 7.40
N THR A 320 -27.99 22.49 8.33
CA THR A 320 -28.97 22.95 9.32
C THR A 320 -28.34 22.92 10.70
N ILE A 321 -28.35 24.05 11.40
CA ILE A 321 -27.97 24.14 12.81
C ILE A 321 -29.23 24.09 13.65
N THR A 322 -29.20 23.32 14.74
CA THR A 322 -30.27 23.29 15.74
C THR A 322 -29.69 23.74 17.08
N ALA A 323 -30.21 24.84 17.63
CA ALA A 323 -29.85 25.30 18.96
C ALA A 323 -30.43 24.38 20.05
N ALA A 324 -29.91 24.49 21.27
CA ALA A 324 -30.36 23.69 22.42
C ALA A 324 -31.85 23.92 22.75
N ASP A 325 -32.40 25.09 22.41
CA ASP A 325 -33.82 25.43 22.57
C ASP A 325 -34.71 24.94 21.40
N GLY A 326 -34.13 24.24 20.42
CA GLY A 326 -34.84 23.67 19.28
C GLY A 326 -34.99 24.61 18.08
N ARG A 327 -34.55 25.87 18.15
CA ARG A 327 -34.53 26.76 16.97
C ARG A 327 -33.61 26.19 15.89
N ARG A 328 -34.06 26.26 14.63
CA ARG A 328 -33.34 25.75 13.46
C ARG A 328 -33.13 26.82 12.41
N TRP A 329 -31.95 26.84 11.81
CA TRP A 329 -31.65 27.70 10.67
C TRP A 329 -30.66 27.03 9.72
N THR A 330 -30.68 27.48 8.47
CA THR A 330 -29.69 27.09 7.47
C THR A 330 -28.43 27.93 7.66
N ALA A 331 -27.26 27.30 7.61
CA ALA A 331 -25.97 27.97 7.66
C ALA A 331 -25.27 27.88 6.30
N ALA A 332 -24.49 28.92 5.96
CA ALA A 332 -23.65 28.89 4.78
C ALA A 332 -22.39 28.05 5.03
N ARG A 333 -21.89 27.42 3.97
CA ARG A 333 -20.57 26.78 3.93
C ARG A 333 -19.48 27.84 3.74
N TYR A 334 -18.22 27.43 3.89
CA TYR A 334 -17.04 28.28 3.69
C TYR A 334 -16.96 29.50 4.64
N GLN A 335 -17.50 29.38 5.84
CA GLN A 335 -17.35 30.34 6.93
C GLN A 335 -17.29 29.61 8.28
N PRO A 336 -16.71 30.22 9.33
CA PRO A 336 -16.77 29.68 10.68
C PRO A 336 -18.22 29.69 11.22
N LEU A 337 -18.56 28.68 12.02
CA LEU A 337 -19.84 28.49 12.70
C LEU A 337 -19.63 28.20 14.17
#